data_AF-A0A5C7RI85-F1
#
_entry.id   AF-A0A5C7RI85-F1
#
_cell.length_a   1.000
_cell.length_b   1.000
_cell.length_c   1.000
_cell.angle_alpha   90.00
_cell.angle_beta   90.00
_cell.angle_gamma   90.00
#
_symmetry.space_group_name_H-M   'P 1'
#
loop_
_entity.id
_entity.type
_entity.pdbx_description
1 polymer ?
#
loop_
_entity_poly.entity_id
_entity_poly.type
_entity_poly.pdbx_seq_one_letter_code
_entity_poly.pdbx_strand_id
1 'polypeptide(L)'
;MFKVVISALFALALSACASQQQARQLEPNYVGQGFNVTECGPASAAMLVNFSGGQSSVAEARKLTKKNGLWTLNDIEQHLVNKGIHYQVQSGFSVAESLVDSGAVAALTNIGIAHHFVVAYELRDGLVRVADPLFGMRWDSVQSFDSRAVPMFIKVQRKENHVE
;
A
#
# COMPACT_ATOMS: atom_id res chain seq x y z
N MET A 1 23.01 25.10 13.23
CA MET A 1 22.41 24.27 12.16
C MET A 1 22.33 22.78 12.53
N PHE A 2 23.39 22.13 13.02
CA PHE A 2 23.40 20.68 13.31
C PHE A 2 22.34 20.20 14.32
N LYS A 3 22.09 20.96 15.40
CA LYS A 3 21.06 20.61 16.41
C LYS A 3 19.62 20.66 15.87
N VAL A 4 19.33 21.57 14.94
CA VAL A 4 17.98 21.72 14.34
C VAL A 4 17.67 20.58 13.38
N VAL A 5 18.67 20.12 12.61
CA VAL A 5 18.54 18.98 11.69
C VAL A 5 18.27 17.68 12.45
N ILE A 6 18.96 17.45 13.58
CA ILE A 6 18.74 16.27 14.42
C ILE A 6 17.34 16.29 15.03
N SER A 7 16.89 17.42 15.59
CA SER A 7 15.54 17.53 16.15
C SER A 7 14.44 17.32 15.10
N ALA A 8 14.62 17.80 13.87
CA ALA A 8 13.67 17.60 12.78
C ALA A 8 13.59 16.13 12.33
N LEU A 9 14.72 15.44 12.24
CA LEU A 9 14.77 14.01 11.90
C LEU A 9 14.10 13.14 12.97
N PHE A 10 14.33 13.46 14.26
CA PHE A 10 13.67 12.76 15.37
C PHE A 10 12.15 12.98 15.36
N ALA A 11 11.68 14.22 15.12
CA ALA A 11 10.26 14.51 15.03
C ALA A 11 9.59 13.77 13.86
N LEU A 12 10.24 13.71 12.69
CA LEU A 12 9.75 12.96 11.53
C LEU A 12 9.65 11.46 11.83
N ALA A 13 10.69 10.88 12.43
CA ALA A 13 10.70 9.47 12.79
C ALA A 13 9.58 9.10 13.78
N LEU A 14 9.38 9.92 14.81
CA LEU A 14 8.31 9.71 15.80
C LEU A 14 6.92 9.87 15.18
N SER A 15 6.74 10.86 14.28
CA SER A 15 5.47 11.06 13.59
C SER A 15 5.10 9.90 12.66
N ALA A 16 6.07 9.34 11.94
CA ALA A 16 5.88 8.17 11.09
C ALA A 16 5.54 6.92 11.91
N CYS A 17 6.20 6.69 13.04
CA CYS A 17 5.84 5.59 13.93
C CYS A 17 4.43 5.72 14.49
N ALA A 18 4.07 6.93 14.96
CA ALA A 18 2.74 7.18 15.50
C ALA A 18 1.64 6.97 14.44
N SER A 19 1.84 7.47 13.22
CA SER A 19 0.87 7.30 12.14
C SER A 19 0.73 5.85 11.69
N GLN A 20 1.83 5.11 11.58
CA GLN A 20 1.79 3.67 11.25
C GLN A 20 1.11 2.85 12.36
N GLN A 21 1.34 3.19 13.63
CA GLN A 21 0.68 2.53 14.76
C GLN A 21 -0.82 2.81 14.76
N GLN A 22 -1.22 4.06 14.54
CA GLN A 22 -2.63 4.43 14.44
C GLN A 22 -3.30 3.73 13.25
N ALA A 23 -2.61 3.64 12.10
CA ALA A 23 -3.11 2.93 10.93
C ALA A 23 -3.41 1.45 11.20
N ARG A 24 -2.53 0.75 11.95
CA ARG A 24 -2.76 -0.65 12.36
C ARG A 24 -4.01 -0.82 13.24
N GLN A 25 -4.38 0.20 14.01
CA GLN A 25 -5.58 0.16 14.84
C GLN A 25 -6.86 0.42 14.03
N LEU A 26 -6.77 1.25 12.99
CA LEU A 26 -7.91 1.65 12.16
C LEU A 26 -8.17 0.68 10.99
N GLU A 27 -7.13 0.04 10.48
CA GLU A 27 -7.19 -0.88 9.36
C GLU A 27 -6.46 -2.19 9.71
N PRO A 28 -7.19 -3.29 10.01
CA PRO A 28 -6.59 -4.56 10.38
C PRO A 28 -5.63 -5.15 9.32
N ASN A 29 -5.83 -4.79 8.05
CA ASN A 29 -4.99 -5.29 6.96
C ASN A 29 -3.70 -4.48 6.78
N TYR A 30 -3.58 -3.34 7.46
CA TYR A 30 -2.47 -2.41 7.29
C TYR A 30 -1.15 -3.03 7.73
N VAL A 31 -0.13 -2.92 6.87
CA VAL A 31 1.25 -3.21 7.25
C VAL A 31 2.14 -2.04 6.84
N GLY A 32 2.83 -1.49 7.84
CA GLY A 32 3.77 -0.38 7.64
C GLY A 32 5.15 -0.89 7.23
N GLN A 33 5.88 -0.06 6.50
CA GLN A 33 7.25 -0.35 6.07
C GLN A 33 8.31 -0.09 7.15
N GLY A 34 7.90 0.40 8.32
CA GLY A 34 8.82 0.87 9.36
C GLY A 34 9.67 2.04 8.85
N PHE A 35 10.97 2.03 9.17
CA PHE A 35 11.93 3.06 8.75
C PHE A 35 12.71 2.72 7.48
N ASN A 36 12.52 1.52 6.91
CA ASN A 36 13.21 1.15 5.69
C ASN A 36 12.47 1.74 4.48
N VAL A 37 13.03 2.77 3.88
CA VAL A 37 12.42 3.50 2.75
C VAL A 37 12.16 2.63 1.52
N THR A 38 12.82 1.48 1.40
CA THR A 38 12.65 0.55 0.27
C THR A 38 11.52 -0.47 0.47
N GLU A 39 10.88 -0.49 1.66
CA GLU A 39 9.90 -1.53 2.03
C GLU A 39 8.43 -1.15 1.71
N CYS A 40 8.17 -0.07 0.99
CA CYS A 40 6.80 0.31 0.58
C CYS A 40 6.15 -0.75 -0.34
N GLY A 41 6.92 -1.34 -1.25
CA GLY A 41 6.47 -2.43 -2.13
C GLY A 41 6.08 -3.71 -1.38
N PRO A 42 6.97 -4.34 -0.59
CA PRO A 42 6.61 -5.55 0.17
C PRO A 42 5.50 -5.28 1.20
N ALA A 43 5.45 -4.09 1.79
CA ALA A 43 4.38 -3.71 2.69
C ALA A 43 3.02 -3.64 1.96
N SER A 44 2.99 -3.02 0.78
CA SER A 44 1.78 -2.95 -0.06
C SER A 44 1.34 -4.33 -0.56
N ALA A 45 2.28 -5.18 -0.95
CA ALA A 45 1.98 -6.56 -1.33
C ALA A 45 1.37 -7.35 -0.16
N ALA A 46 1.90 -7.20 1.05
CA ALA A 46 1.36 -7.83 2.24
C ALA A 46 -0.04 -7.31 2.60
N MET A 47 -0.27 -6.00 2.45
CA MET A 47 -1.57 -5.36 2.64
C MET A 47 -2.66 -5.92 1.72
N LEU A 48 -2.33 -6.19 0.44
CA LEU A 48 -3.26 -6.85 -0.50
C LEU A 48 -3.58 -8.28 -0.07
N VAL A 49 -2.56 -9.07 0.32
CA VAL A 49 -2.77 -10.45 0.79
C VAL A 49 -3.68 -10.48 2.02
N ASN A 50 -3.41 -9.60 3.00
CA ASN A 50 -4.22 -9.49 4.21
C ASN A 50 -5.66 -9.11 3.88
N PHE A 51 -5.85 -8.13 2.99
CA PHE A 51 -7.17 -7.72 2.54
C PHE A 51 -7.96 -8.87 1.91
N SER A 52 -7.31 -9.72 1.10
CA SER A 52 -7.94 -10.91 0.52
C SER A 52 -8.20 -12.05 1.50
N GLY A 53 -7.93 -11.87 2.80
CA GLY A 53 -8.15 -12.87 3.85
C GLY A 53 -6.97 -13.81 4.07
N GLY A 54 -5.83 -13.57 3.42
CA GLY A 54 -4.58 -14.23 3.73
C GLY A 54 -3.87 -13.61 4.93
N GLN A 55 -2.65 -14.07 5.20
CA GLN A 55 -1.76 -13.46 6.19
C GLN A 55 -0.40 -13.20 5.55
N SER A 56 0.12 -11.99 5.69
CA SER A 56 1.43 -11.62 5.19
C SER A 56 2.05 -10.45 5.94
N SER A 57 3.37 -10.34 5.80
CA SER A 57 4.20 -9.27 6.37
C SER A 57 5.31 -8.86 5.40
N VAL A 58 5.97 -7.73 5.65
CA VAL A 58 7.14 -7.30 4.87
C VAL A 58 8.23 -8.37 4.81
N ALA A 59 8.53 -8.99 5.95
CA ALA A 59 9.58 -10.01 6.05
C ALA A 59 9.21 -11.27 5.23
N GLU A 60 7.94 -11.69 5.29
CA GLU A 60 7.47 -12.81 4.49
C GLU A 60 7.48 -12.50 2.99
N ALA A 61 7.02 -11.31 2.60
CA ALA A 61 7.04 -10.88 1.21
C ALA A 61 8.45 -10.92 0.62
N ARG A 62 9.44 -10.37 1.33
CA ARG A 62 10.86 -10.45 0.95
C ARG A 62 11.38 -11.89 0.86
N LYS A 63 10.97 -12.75 1.79
CA LYS A 63 11.40 -14.16 1.82
C LYS A 63 10.86 -14.93 0.61
N LEU A 64 9.59 -14.74 0.27
CA LEU A 64 8.93 -15.49 -0.80
C LEU A 64 9.38 -15.03 -2.19
N THR A 65 9.50 -13.71 -2.41
CA THR A 65 9.97 -13.17 -3.70
C THR A 65 11.49 -13.20 -3.83
N LYS A 66 12.22 -13.47 -2.74
CA LYS A 66 13.70 -13.36 -2.66
C LYS A 66 14.21 -11.98 -3.09
N LYS A 67 13.38 -10.96 -2.98
CA LYS A 67 13.66 -9.59 -3.42
C LYS A 67 14.04 -8.70 -2.24
N ASN A 68 15.16 -7.98 -2.42
CA ASN A 68 15.60 -6.89 -1.54
C ASN A 68 15.65 -5.58 -2.34
N GLY A 69 15.54 -4.45 -1.62
CA GLY A 69 15.59 -3.11 -2.23
C GLY A 69 14.27 -2.70 -2.86
N LEU A 70 14.33 -1.88 -3.92
CA LEU A 70 13.15 -1.36 -4.59
C LEU A 70 12.38 -2.47 -5.32
N TRP A 71 11.06 -2.45 -5.15
CA TRP A 71 10.12 -3.37 -5.81
C TRP A 71 9.50 -2.71 -7.04
N THR A 72 9.03 -3.55 -7.94
CA THR A 72 8.23 -3.24 -9.12
C THR A 72 6.83 -3.84 -8.96
N LEU A 73 5.91 -3.54 -9.88
CA LEU A 73 4.59 -4.18 -9.91
C LEU A 73 4.70 -5.71 -10.05
N ASN A 74 5.61 -6.18 -10.90
CA ASN A 74 5.87 -7.61 -11.08
C ASN A 74 6.31 -8.31 -9.77
N ASP A 75 7.05 -7.63 -8.89
CA ASP A 75 7.40 -8.20 -7.58
C ASP A 75 6.15 -8.37 -6.68
N ILE A 76 5.19 -7.43 -6.75
CA ILE A 76 3.91 -7.55 -6.06
C ILE A 76 3.11 -8.72 -6.63
N GLU A 77 3.00 -8.83 -7.95
CA GLU A 77 2.32 -9.93 -8.64
C GLU A 77 2.90 -11.30 -8.23
N GLN A 78 4.23 -11.44 -8.25
CA GLN A 78 4.91 -12.66 -7.82
C GLN A 78 4.59 -13.02 -6.37
N HIS A 79 4.50 -12.04 -5.47
CA HIS A 79 4.10 -12.29 -4.09
C HIS A 79 2.66 -12.79 -3.98
N LEU A 80 1.72 -12.19 -4.72
CA LEU A 80 0.32 -12.62 -4.75
C LEU A 80 0.19 -14.06 -5.28
N VAL A 81 0.92 -14.39 -6.35
CA VAL A 81 1.00 -15.77 -6.90
C VAL A 81 1.52 -16.74 -5.85
N ASN A 82 2.63 -16.41 -5.17
CA ASN A 82 3.20 -17.27 -4.12
C ASN A 82 2.24 -17.50 -2.94
N LYS A 83 1.30 -16.58 -2.71
CA LYS A 83 0.28 -16.67 -1.66
C LYS A 83 -1.05 -17.26 -2.15
N GLY A 84 -1.14 -17.64 -3.44
CA GLY A 84 -2.36 -18.17 -4.04
C GLY A 84 -3.50 -17.16 -4.09
N ILE A 85 -3.19 -15.86 -4.12
CA ILE A 85 -4.17 -14.78 -4.20
C ILE A 85 -4.44 -14.44 -5.65
N HIS A 86 -5.72 -14.49 -6.05
CA HIS A 86 -6.14 -14.03 -7.37
C HIS A 86 -6.09 -12.50 -7.45
N TYR A 87 -5.58 -11.97 -8.56
CA TYR A 87 -5.45 -10.54 -8.79
C TYR A 87 -5.71 -10.19 -10.25
N GLN A 88 -5.96 -8.91 -10.49
CA GLN A 88 -6.13 -8.33 -11.83
C GLN A 88 -5.18 -7.15 -12.00
N VAL A 89 -4.48 -7.11 -13.14
CA VAL A 89 -3.73 -5.93 -13.55
C VAL A 89 -4.66 -5.05 -14.39
N GLN A 90 -4.85 -3.81 -13.95
CA GLN A 90 -5.69 -2.82 -14.63
C GLN A 90 -4.81 -1.67 -15.12
N SER A 91 -4.98 -1.26 -16.37
CA SER A 91 -4.20 -0.17 -16.97
C SER A 91 -5.09 0.85 -17.65
N GLY A 92 -4.74 2.13 -17.53
CA GLY A 92 -5.52 3.24 -18.11
C GLY A 92 -6.81 3.60 -17.36
N PHE A 93 -7.03 3.03 -16.18
CA PHE A 93 -8.19 3.33 -15.33
C PHE A 93 -7.86 4.42 -14.31
N SER A 94 -8.90 5.06 -13.79
CA SER A 94 -8.86 5.82 -12.53
C SER A 94 -8.88 4.87 -11.33
N VAL A 95 -8.35 5.30 -10.18
CA VAL A 95 -8.46 4.51 -8.94
C VAL A 95 -9.93 4.27 -8.54
N ALA A 96 -10.82 5.20 -8.87
CA ALA A 96 -12.25 5.07 -8.61
C ALA A 96 -12.86 3.90 -9.37
N GLU A 97 -12.57 3.77 -10.67
CA GLU A 97 -13.03 2.65 -11.50
C GLU A 97 -12.49 1.31 -10.99
N SER A 98 -11.23 1.27 -10.55
CA SER A 98 -10.64 0.08 -9.97
C SER A 98 -11.34 -0.38 -8.68
N LEU A 99 -11.92 0.55 -7.90
CA LEU A 99 -12.54 0.27 -6.60
C LEU A 99 -14.04 -0.05 -6.63
N VAL A 100 -14.74 0.11 -7.76
CA VAL A 100 -16.22 0.00 -7.86
C VAL A 100 -16.78 -1.32 -7.27
N ASP A 101 -16.08 -2.43 -7.45
CA ASP A 101 -16.55 -3.77 -7.00
C ASP A 101 -15.92 -4.22 -5.67
N SER A 102 -15.68 -3.29 -4.74
CA SER A 102 -15.19 -3.61 -3.38
C SER A 102 -13.85 -4.38 -3.36
N GLY A 103 -12.84 -3.84 -4.05
CA GLY A 103 -11.47 -4.36 -4.08
C GLY A 103 -10.48 -3.54 -3.25
N ALA A 104 -9.25 -4.05 -3.13
CA ALA A 104 -8.09 -3.27 -2.74
C ALA A 104 -7.14 -3.14 -3.93
N VAL A 105 -6.51 -1.98 -4.08
CA VAL A 105 -5.70 -1.65 -5.24
C VAL A 105 -4.32 -1.19 -4.80
N ALA A 106 -3.26 -1.89 -5.20
CA ALA A 106 -1.91 -1.35 -5.11
C ALA A 106 -1.63 -0.45 -6.31
N ALA A 107 -1.07 0.73 -6.02
CA ALA A 107 -0.68 1.71 -7.01
C ALA A 107 0.76 2.17 -6.77
N LEU A 108 1.50 2.36 -7.86
CA LEU A 108 2.79 3.06 -7.82
C LEU A 108 2.53 4.55 -8.00
N THR A 109 2.83 5.35 -6.98
CA THR A 109 2.62 6.80 -6.99
C THR A 109 3.94 7.56 -7.05
N ASN A 110 3.94 8.72 -7.68
CA ASN A 110 5.06 9.66 -7.61
C ASN A 110 4.83 10.64 -6.46
N ILE A 111 5.72 10.62 -5.47
CA ILE A 111 5.71 11.53 -4.32
C ILE A 111 6.74 12.68 -4.48
N GLY A 112 7.03 13.05 -5.73
CA GLY A 112 7.92 14.15 -6.10
C GLY A 112 9.21 13.63 -6.73
N ILE A 113 10.10 13.07 -5.90
CA ILE A 113 11.44 12.62 -6.33
C ILE A 113 11.59 11.09 -6.42
N ALA A 114 10.56 10.34 -6.02
CA ALA A 114 10.61 8.89 -5.95
C ALA A 114 9.24 8.27 -6.20
N HIS A 115 9.28 7.05 -6.72
CA HIS A 115 8.12 6.19 -6.81
C HIS A 115 7.88 5.49 -5.47
N HIS A 116 6.62 5.43 -5.06
CA HIS A 116 6.19 4.91 -3.76
C HIS A 116 4.90 4.10 -3.92
N PHE A 117 4.90 2.88 -3.39
CA PHE A 117 3.71 2.03 -3.39
C PHE A 117 2.77 2.38 -2.25
N VAL A 118 1.48 2.46 -2.57
CA VAL A 118 0.38 2.62 -1.62
C VAL A 118 -0.75 1.67 -1.97
N VAL A 119 -1.66 1.44 -1.03
CA VAL A 119 -2.87 0.63 -1.24
C VAL A 119 -4.12 1.49 -1.04
N ALA A 120 -5.04 1.45 -1.98
CA ALA A 120 -6.35 2.07 -1.87
C ALA A 120 -7.43 1.01 -1.56
N TYR A 121 -8.36 1.30 -0.65
CA TYR A 121 -9.34 0.33 -0.15
C TYR A 121 -10.81 0.70 -0.35
N GLU A 122 -11.12 2.00 -0.31
CA GLU A 122 -12.50 2.47 -0.21
C GLU A 122 -12.66 3.76 -1.01
N LEU A 123 -13.79 3.87 -1.70
CA LEU A 123 -14.22 5.09 -2.38
C LEU A 123 -15.44 5.65 -1.65
N ARG A 124 -15.38 6.92 -1.25
CA ARG A 124 -16.49 7.63 -0.62
C ARG A 124 -16.51 9.09 -1.05
N ASP A 125 -17.62 9.54 -1.61
CA ASP A 125 -17.85 10.96 -1.93
C ASP A 125 -16.72 11.61 -2.77
N GLY A 126 -16.14 10.85 -3.73
CA GLY A 126 -15.02 11.31 -4.56
C GLY A 126 -13.64 11.31 -3.86
N LEU A 127 -13.56 10.76 -2.65
CA LEU A 127 -12.34 10.53 -1.90
C LEU A 127 -12.00 9.04 -1.90
N VAL A 128 -10.70 8.75 -1.96
CA VAL A 128 -10.14 7.41 -1.83
C VAL A 128 -9.42 7.26 -0.49
N ARG A 129 -9.72 6.19 0.23
CA ARG A 129 -9.00 5.82 1.46
C ARG A 129 -7.71 5.11 1.09
N VAL A 130 -6.59 5.73 1.42
CA VAL A 130 -5.25 5.28 1.08
C VAL A 130 -4.51 4.83 2.33
N ALA A 131 -3.99 3.61 2.29
CA ALA A 131 -2.97 3.11 3.19
C ALA A 131 -1.59 3.35 2.56
N ASP A 132 -0.86 4.27 3.17
CA ASP A 132 0.52 4.55 2.83
C ASP A 132 1.45 3.81 3.82
N PRO A 133 2.31 2.89 3.36
CA PRO A 133 3.17 2.12 4.26
C PRO A 133 4.08 2.97 5.15
N LEU A 134 4.42 4.20 4.73
CA LEU A 134 5.25 5.12 5.49
C LEU A 134 4.42 6.06 6.36
N PHE A 135 3.34 6.60 5.80
CA PHE A 135 2.59 7.71 6.40
C PHE A 135 1.27 7.30 7.07
N GLY A 136 0.87 6.03 7.01
CA GLY A 136 -0.37 5.53 7.61
C GLY A 136 -1.59 5.72 6.71
N MET A 137 -2.77 5.82 7.34
CA MET A 137 -4.04 5.99 6.63
C MET A 137 -4.32 7.47 6.32
N ARG A 138 -4.82 7.76 5.11
CA ARG A 138 -5.31 9.08 4.73
C ARG A 138 -6.46 9.00 3.73
N TRP A 139 -7.11 10.14 3.51
CA TRP A 139 -8.10 10.33 2.45
C TRP A 139 -7.53 11.30 1.42
N ASP A 140 -7.41 10.85 0.18
CA ASP A 140 -7.00 11.67 -0.95
C ASP A 140 -8.22 11.86 -1.88
N SER A 141 -8.37 13.01 -2.53
CA SER A 141 -9.35 13.11 -3.64
C SER A 141 -8.92 12.18 -4.78
N VAL A 142 -9.87 11.55 -5.48
CA VAL A 142 -9.58 10.70 -6.65
C VAL A 142 -8.68 11.43 -7.65
N GLN A 143 -9.00 12.68 -7.98
CA GLN A 143 -8.21 13.50 -8.91
C GLN A 143 -6.74 13.66 -8.48
N SER A 144 -6.50 13.97 -7.19
CA SER A 144 -5.14 14.11 -6.64
C SER A 144 -4.39 12.78 -6.51
N PHE A 145 -5.09 11.66 -6.41
CA PHE A 145 -4.48 10.34 -6.40
C PHE A 145 -4.04 9.97 -7.82
N ASP A 146 -4.97 10.03 -8.77
CA ASP A 146 -4.73 9.66 -10.17
C ASP A 146 -3.68 10.53 -10.84
N SER A 147 -3.58 11.81 -10.49
CA SER A 147 -2.55 12.71 -11.03
C SER A 147 -1.12 12.34 -10.61
N ARG A 148 -0.95 11.57 -9.53
CA ARG A 148 0.34 11.09 -9.02
C ARG A 148 0.58 9.62 -9.34
N ALA A 149 -0.47 8.84 -9.54
CA ALA A 149 -0.36 7.43 -9.82
C ALA A 149 0.15 7.17 -11.24
N VAL A 150 1.03 6.18 -11.37
CA VAL A 150 1.20 5.50 -12.66
C VAL A 150 -0.15 4.82 -12.96
N PRO A 151 -0.71 4.94 -14.18
CA PRO A 151 -2.04 4.41 -14.52
C PRO A 151 -1.99 2.88 -14.75
N MET A 152 -1.43 2.17 -13.78
CA MET A 152 -1.32 0.72 -13.72
C MET A 152 -1.49 0.27 -12.27
N PHE A 153 -2.45 -0.60 -12.06
CA PHE A 153 -2.96 -0.99 -10.76
C PHE A 153 -3.02 -2.51 -10.63
N ILE A 154 -2.71 -3.01 -9.44
CA ILE A 154 -2.96 -4.42 -9.07
C ILE A 154 -4.16 -4.44 -8.14
N LYS A 155 -5.28 -4.96 -8.64
CA LYS A 155 -6.52 -5.12 -7.89
C LYS A 155 -6.62 -6.53 -7.31
N VAL A 156 -7.02 -6.63 -6.06
CA VAL A 156 -7.45 -7.88 -5.42
C VAL A 156 -8.85 -7.71 -4.87
N GLN A 157 -9.61 -8.80 -4.82
CA GLN A 157 -10.92 -8.81 -4.16
C GLN A 157 -10.80 -9.45 -2.79
N ARG A 158 -11.75 -9.09 -1.91
CA ARG A 158 -11.92 -9.82 -0.65
C ARG A 158 -12.39 -11.23 -0.99
N LYS A 159 -11.85 -12.25 -0.31
CA LYS A 159 -12.46 -13.57 -0.39
C LYS A 159 -13.86 -13.44 0.22
N GLU A 160 -14.90 -13.65 -0.58
CA GLU A 160 -16.26 -13.74 -0.06
C GLU A 160 -16.26 -14.90 0.94
N ASN A 161 -16.63 -14.61 2.19
CA ASN A 161 -16.96 -15.67 3.11
C ASN A 161 -18.22 -16.31 2.55
N HIS A 162 -18.09 -17.46 1.88
CA HIS A 162 -19.22 -18.36 1.74
C HIS A 162 -19.67 -18.69 3.16
N VAL A 163 -20.76 -18.05 3.59
CA VAL A 163 -21.53 -18.50 4.74
C VAL A 163 -22.20 -19.78 4.25
N GLU A 164 -21.63 -20.92 4.63
CA GLU A 164 -22.31 -22.22 4.55
C GLU A 164 -23.54 -22.25 5.46
#